data_AF-A0AAU1LJR0-F1
#
_entry.id   AF-A0AAU1LJR0-F1
#
_cell.length_a   1.000
_cell.length_b   1.000
_cell.length_c   1.000
_cell.angle_alpha   90.00
_cell.angle_beta   90.00
_cell.angle_gamma   90.00
#
_symmetry.space_group_name_H-M   'P 1'
#
loop_
_entity.id
_entity.type
_entity.pdbx_description
1 polymer ?
#
loop_
_entity_poly.entity_id
_entity_poly.type
_entity_poly.pdbx_seq_one_letter_code
_entity_poly.pdbx_strand_id
1 'polypeptide(L)'
;MSSAVAAAVPVRRQRVRVPMRLVSSPFYSDVALSVYVKVAALAARPEGCEARSVRIASYLGLSVASVERGMKELTRPGPDGFVELRSVRRTLPGGKGQSALRTVRAMTRTEKFVWLPVAASEDLTPRQLRAYAVIVFAEKMGIALTKGELAGYLRHRSGKKAGQPITAAAAGEVVDGVEAARWVTVQRRAGAQGRHRYIAHDIAPEAVVSGGEPVADSVLKEVQEVQEVQEGAEQPAEGAADGAACPLVGEGSGVRVGEGSLANKELPRTDSPDDEGALISPAVGEVPVVESADAVENPADEVARSEGEGGVALRAGEISQPSSKRDGEKRSSKGGGSAQSSYTGPQLAMSAEIYSVLEPVHLLLERVNNGFVARKIAREVGRQLNTGMAPERLQHRLTARLAKVMISDIRDPGRWLLGVALPRWGCGYQDCEAGIIWRTGAACELCAETVQDRFAARQREQRLEQGLCPQHGTRPGPSGRCTDCELDAAIRRPARVPLPREPEGPQRASCAGCGCRIFLTGRAIDTGLCRLCREEADALAAAEPAAPAAPSMPGTCSGRDGEVPCTRRALPTRSVCLTHRSQELAGEVA
;
A
#
# COMPACT_ATOMS: atom_id res chain seq x y z
N MET A 1 -8.08 14.69 -38.03
CA MET A 1 -8.64 14.13 -36.78
C MET A 1 -7.89 12.83 -36.47
N SER A 2 -6.81 12.89 -35.69
CA SER A 2 -6.03 11.71 -35.33
C SER A 2 -6.52 11.16 -34.00
N SER A 3 -7.33 10.09 -34.05
CA SER A 3 -7.84 9.42 -32.84
C SER A 3 -6.70 8.69 -32.14
N ALA A 4 -6.23 9.23 -31.01
CA ALA A 4 -5.24 8.56 -30.17
C ALA A 4 -5.85 7.27 -29.58
N VAL A 5 -5.42 6.11 -30.09
CA VAL A 5 -5.81 4.81 -29.53
C VAL A 5 -5.13 4.67 -28.17
N ALA A 6 -5.91 4.76 -27.09
CA ALA A 6 -5.42 4.50 -25.75
C ALA A 6 -4.86 3.06 -25.68
N ALA A 7 -3.55 2.95 -25.44
CA ALA A 7 -2.87 1.66 -25.35
C ALA A 7 -3.42 0.90 -24.12
N ALA A 8 -4.22 -0.14 -24.38
CA ALA A 8 -4.81 -0.95 -23.33
C ALA A 8 -3.72 -1.59 -22.45
N VAL A 9 -3.70 -1.23 -21.16
CA VAL A 9 -2.74 -1.80 -20.20
C VAL A 9 -2.96 -3.31 -20.13
N PRO A 10 -1.92 -4.15 -20.34
CA PRO A 10 -2.09 -5.60 -20.37
C PRO A 10 -2.54 -6.10 -18.99
N VAL A 11 -3.80 -6.56 -18.92
CA VAL A 11 -4.46 -6.95 -17.68
C VAL A 11 -3.70 -8.12 -17.03
N ARG A 12 -3.06 -7.88 -15.88
CA ARG A 12 -2.21 -8.84 -15.15
C ARG A 12 -3.04 -9.92 -14.44
N ARG A 13 -3.71 -10.80 -15.20
CA ARG A 13 -4.63 -11.83 -14.69
C ARG A 13 -3.98 -13.07 -14.05
N GLN A 14 -2.65 -13.16 -14.01
CA GLN A 14 -1.99 -14.34 -13.44
C GLN A 14 -2.30 -14.48 -11.95
N ARG A 15 -2.67 -15.69 -11.53
CA ARG A 15 -2.86 -16.06 -10.12
C ARG A 15 -1.96 -17.23 -9.75
N VAL A 16 -1.64 -17.34 -8.47
CA VAL A 16 -0.90 -18.47 -7.90
C VAL A 16 -1.64 -19.04 -6.71
N ARG A 17 -1.57 -20.36 -6.53
CA ARG A 17 -1.99 -21.00 -5.27
C ARG A 17 -0.91 -20.72 -4.23
N VAL A 18 -1.32 -20.36 -3.03
CA VAL A 18 -0.44 -20.12 -1.88
C VAL A 18 -0.89 -21.01 -0.73
N PRO A 19 -0.03 -21.89 -0.19
CA PRO A 19 -0.31 -22.64 1.02
C PRO A 19 -0.76 -21.73 2.17
N MET A 20 -1.87 -22.05 2.83
CA MET A 20 -2.35 -21.22 3.94
C MET A 20 -1.35 -21.18 5.10
N ARG A 21 -0.45 -22.17 5.21
CA ARG A 21 0.65 -22.15 6.19
C ARG A 21 1.62 -20.98 6.01
N LEU A 22 1.86 -20.50 4.79
CA LEU A 22 2.67 -19.30 4.54
C LEU A 22 1.98 -18.03 5.07
N VAL A 23 0.64 -18.00 4.98
CA VAL A 23 -0.21 -16.87 5.37
C VAL A 23 -0.49 -16.85 6.88
N SER A 24 -0.73 -18.01 7.48
CA SER A 24 -1.11 -18.13 8.91
C SER A 24 0.05 -18.36 9.87
N SER A 25 1.13 -19.02 9.44
CA SER A 25 2.23 -19.34 10.34
C SER A 25 3.03 -18.09 10.72
N PRO A 26 3.40 -17.93 12.01
CA PRO A 26 4.35 -16.88 12.42
C PRO A 26 5.75 -17.09 11.84
N PHE A 27 6.11 -18.33 11.45
CA PHE A 27 7.45 -18.70 11.00
C PHE A 27 7.92 -17.91 9.77
N TYR A 28 7.09 -17.82 8.74
CA TYR A 28 7.42 -17.11 7.50
C TYR A 28 7.20 -15.60 7.66
N SER A 29 8.16 -14.80 7.22
CA SER A 29 8.03 -13.33 7.20
C SER A 29 6.97 -12.85 6.20
N ASP A 30 6.54 -11.60 6.35
CA ASP A 30 5.61 -10.96 5.40
C ASP A 30 6.27 -10.85 4.01
N VAL A 31 7.58 -10.62 3.98
CA VAL A 31 8.42 -10.61 2.77
C VAL A 31 8.47 -11.99 2.10
N ALA A 32 8.62 -13.07 2.87
CA ALA A 32 8.63 -14.43 2.32
C ALA A 32 7.34 -14.77 1.56
N LEU A 33 6.16 -14.29 2.02
CA LEU A 33 4.90 -14.45 1.28
C LEU A 33 4.95 -13.74 -0.09
N SER A 34 5.46 -12.52 -0.14
CA SER A 34 5.56 -11.71 -1.38
C SER A 34 6.55 -12.35 -2.38
N VAL A 35 7.70 -12.80 -1.86
CA VAL A 35 8.71 -13.55 -2.63
C VAL A 35 8.13 -14.86 -3.15
N TYR A 36 7.38 -15.61 -2.32
CA TYR A 36 6.74 -16.86 -2.75
C TYR A 36 5.76 -16.63 -3.90
N VAL A 37 4.87 -15.64 -3.79
CA VAL A 37 3.90 -15.33 -4.85
C VAL A 37 4.60 -15.06 -6.19
N LYS A 38 5.62 -14.20 -6.18
CA LYS A 38 6.34 -13.85 -7.42
C LYS A 38 7.19 -15.00 -7.96
N VAL A 39 7.83 -15.78 -7.10
CA VAL A 39 8.63 -16.95 -7.52
C VAL A 39 7.74 -18.07 -8.03
N ALA A 40 6.58 -18.33 -7.42
CA ALA A 40 5.58 -19.26 -7.93
C ALA A 40 5.06 -18.85 -9.32
N ALA A 41 4.82 -17.56 -9.53
CA ALA A 41 4.35 -17.01 -10.80
C ALA A 41 5.37 -17.19 -11.94
N LEU A 42 6.65 -16.99 -11.62
CA LEU A 42 7.76 -17.22 -12.57
C LEU A 42 8.05 -18.71 -12.76
N ALA A 43 7.90 -19.53 -11.72
CA ALA A 43 8.11 -20.99 -11.77
C ALA A 43 7.01 -21.76 -12.49
N ALA A 44 5.85 -21.13 -12.75
CA ALA A 44 4.77 -21.70 -13.56
C ALA A 44 5.06 -21.70 -15.08
N ARG A 45 6.19 -21.11 -15.50
CA ARG A 45 6.66 -21.12 -16.89
C ARG A 45 7.47 -22.40 -17.18
N PRO A 46 7.57 -22.86 -18.44
CA PRO A 46 8.29 -24.09 -18.77
C PRO A 46 9.79 -24.04 -18.39
N GLU A 47 10.41 -22.86 -18.42
CA GLU A 47 11.80 -22.66 -17.97
C GLU A 47 11.98 -22.60 -16.44
N GLY A 48 10.89 -22.54 -15.67
CA GLY A 48 10.91 -22.32 -14.22
C GLY A 48 11.40 -20.92 -13.81
N CYS A 49 11.66 -20.71 -12.51
CA CYS A 49 12.10 -19.40 -12.02
C CYS A 49 13.63 -19.25 -12.04
N GLU A 50 14.16 -18.78 -13.17
CA GLU A 50 15.58 -18.41 -13.33
C GLU A 50 15.88 -16.93 -12.98
N ALA A 51 14.93 -16.17 -12.42
CA ALA A 51 15.14 -14.76 -12.12
C ALA A 51 16.18 -14.55 -11.00
N ARG A 52 17.15 -13.65 -11.20
CA ARG A 52 18.10 -13.24 -10.15
C ARG A 52 17.39 -12.49 -9.02
N SER A 53 17.95 -12.49 -7.80
CA SER A 53 17.40 -11.77 -6.64
C SER A 53 17.08 -10.30 -6.95
N VAL A 54 17.97 -9.63 -7.69
CA VAL A 54 17.81 -8.24 -8.16
C VAL A 54 16.56 -8.04 -9.03
N ARG A 55 16.23 -9.01 -9.90
CA ARG A 55 15.05 -8.92 -10.78
C ARG A 55 13.75 -9.17 -10.00
N ILE A 56 13.77 -10.10 -9.04
CA ILE A 56 12.63 -10.34 -8.14
C ILE A 56 12.40 -9.12 -7.23
N ALA A 57 13.47 -8.52 -6.70
CA ALA A 57 13.45 -7.28 -5.93
C ALA A 57 12.84 -6.11 -6.73
N SER A 58 13.28 -5.92 -7.98
CA SER A 58 12.72 -4.91 -8.88
C SER A 58 11.22 -5.11 -9.15
N TYR A 59 10.73 -6.34 -9.34
CA TYR A 59 9.30 -6.60 -9.53
C TYR A 59 8.45 -6.33 -8.29
N LEU A 60 9.00 -6.51 -7.09
CA LEU A 60 8.28 -6.37 -5.81
C LEU A 60 8.44 -4.98 -5.17
N GLY A 61 9.24 -4.09 -5.75
CA GLY A 61 9.60 -2.80 -5.12
C GLY A 61 10.40 -2.96 -3.81
N LEU A 62 11.07 -4.10 -3.60
CA LEU A 62 11.77 -4.43 -2.36
C LEU A 62 13.29 -4.33 -2.51
N SER A 63 13.98 -4.12 -1.38
CA SER A 63 15.44 -4.27 -1.30
C SER A 63 15.91 -5.73 -1.58
N VAL A 64 17.03 -5.88 -2.30
CA VAL A 64 17.60 -7.20 -2.68
C VAL A 64 17.84 -8.09 -1.45
N ALA A 65 18.39 -7.52 -0.37
CA ALA A 65 18.62 -8.23 0.89
C ALA A 65 17.32 -8.68 1.58
N SER A 66 16.20 -8.01 1.37
CA SER A 66 14.89 -8.46 1.86
C SER A 66 14.38 -9.65 1.06
N VAL A 67 14.51 -9.60 -0.26
CA VAL A 67 14.17 -10.72 -1.16
C VAL A 67 15.02 -11.96 -0.89
N GLU A 68 16.32 -11.79 -0.62
CA GLU A 68 17.22 -12.91 -0.28
C GLU A 68 16.92 -13.51 1.09
N ARG A 69 16.56 -12.70 2.09
CA ARG A 69 16.06 -13.20 3.38
C ARG A 69 14.75 -14.00 3.19
N GLY A 70 13.81 -13.47 2.40
CA GLY A 70 12.56 -14.17 2.07
C GLY A 70 12.80 -15.51 1.37
N MET A 71 13.70 -15.55 0.38
CA MET A 71 14.10 -16.81 -0.26
C MET A 71 14.75 -17.78 0.74
N LYS A 72 15.65 -17.29 1.60
CA LYS A 72 16.35 -18.11 2.62
C LYS A 72 15.37 -18.74 3.61
N GLU A 73 14.33 -18.01 4.03
CA GLU A 73 13.23 -18.55 4.84
C GLU A 73 12.45 -19.65 4.11
N LEU A 74 12.07 -19.43 2.84
CA LEU A 74 11.32 -20.42 2.06
C LEU A 74 12.13 -21.69 1.70
N THR A 75 13.46 -21.58 1.61
CA THR A 75 14.37 -22.73 1.38
C THR A 75 14.67 -23.55 2.62
N ARG A 76 14.32 -23.04 3.81
CA ARG A 76 14.47 -23.79 5.07
C ARG A 76 13.22 -24.63 5.31
N PRO A 77 13.34 -25.83 5.92
CA PRO A 77 12.17 -26.56 6.38
C PRO A 77 11.43 -25.73 7.43
N GLY A 78 10.11 -25.64 7.29
CA GLY A 78 9.24 -25.08 8.31
C GLY A 78 9.20 -25.94 9.59
N PRO A 79 8.47 -25.49 10.63
CA PRO A 79 8.27 -26.27 11.86
C PRO A 79 7.49 -27.57 11.63
N ASP A 80 6.87 -27.70 10.46
CA ASP A 80 6.15 -28.86 9.93
C ASP A 80 7.00 -29.68 8.94
N GLY A 81 8.29 -29.40 8.83
CA GLY A 81 9.25 -30.09 7.94
C GLY A 81 9.16 -29.72 6.46
N PHE A 82 8.18 -28.92 6.03
CA PHE A 82 8.00 -28.59 4.62
C PHE A 82 8.98 -27.50 4.15
N VAL A 83 9.69 -27.77 3.05
CA VAL A 83 10.48 -26.78 2.31
C VAL A 83 9.62 -26.24 1.17
N GLU A 84 9.27 -24.96 1.21
CA GLU A 84 8.33 -24.35 0.27
C GLU A 84 8.97 -23.91 -1.05
N LEU A 85 10.29 -23.64 -1.04
CA LEU A 85 11.07 -23.28 -2.21
C LEU A 85 12.32 -24.15 -2.33
N ARG A 86 12.46 -24.87 -3.44
CA ARG A 86 13.71 -25.55 -3.81
C ARG A 86 14.49 -24.67 -4.79
N SER A 87 15.81 -24.61 -4.62
CA SER A 87 16.71 -23.77 -5.41
C SER A 87 17.94 -24.58 -5.83
N VAL A 88 18.03 -24.92 -7.11
CA VAL A 88 19.15 -25.69 -7.68
C VAL A 88 20.09 -24.71 -8.38
N ARG A 89 21.36 -24.64 -7.93
CA ARG A 89 22.36 -23.75 -8.54
C ARG A 89 22.77 -24.32 -9.90
N ARG A 90 22.65 -23.52 -10.97
CA ARG A 90 23.16 -23.87 -12.30
C ARG A 90 24.56 -23.28 -12.49
N THR A 91 25.57 -24.14 -12.60
CA THR A 91 26.92 -23.77 -13.06
C THR A 91 27.12 -24.32 -14.46
N LEU A 92 27.46 -23.45 -15.42
CA LEU A 92 27.88 -23.89 -16.74
C LEU A 92 29.32 -24.44 -16.68
N PRO A 93 29.70 -25.36 -17.58
CA PRO A 93 31.11 -25.63 -17.89
C PRO A 93 31.82 -24.29 -18.17
N GLY A 94 32.94 -24.03 -17.49
CA GLY A 94 33.65 -22.75 -17.56
C GLY A 94 33.29 -21.71 -16.49
N GLY A 95 32.62 -22.10 -15.40
CA GLY A 95 32.57 -21.31 -14.14
C GLY A 95 31.69 -20.05 -14.13
N LYS A 96 31.21 -19.58 -15.29
CA LYS A 96 30.24 -18.47 -15.39
C LYS A 96 28.87 -18.94 -14.89
N GLY A 97 28.60 -18.73 -13.60
CA GLY A 97 27.37 -19.17 -12.94
C GLY A 97 26.10 -18.56 -13.56
N GLN A 98 25.16 -19.43 -13.93
CA GLN A 98 23.78 -19.03 -14.23
C GLN A 98 23.03 -18.72 -12.92
N SER A 99 21.85 -18.10 -13.06
CA SER A 99 20.92 -18.00 -11.93
C SER A 99 20.57 -19.40 -11.40
N ALA A 100 20.31 -19.52 -10.09
CA ALA A 100 19.72 -20.75 -9.58
C ALA A 100 18.31 -20.93 -10.16
N LEU A 101 18.01 -22.13 -10.64
CA LEU A 101 16.66 -22.55 -11.03
C LEU A 101 15.85 -22.79 -9.76
N ARG A 102 14.73 -22.09 -9.63
CA ARG A 102 13.87 -22.15 -8.45
C ARG A 102 12.51 -22.72 -8.77
N THR A 103 12.06 -23.66 -7.94
CA THR A 103 10.79 -24.37 -8.06
C THR A 103 10.07 -24.34 -6.72
N VAL A 104 8.81 -23.90 -6.71
CA VAL A 104 7.97 -23.99 -5.51
C VAL A 104 7.49 -25.43 -5.29
N ARG A 105 7.25 -25.80 -4.03
CA ARG A 105 6.71 -27.12 -3.68
C ARG A 105 5.32 -27.33 -4.30
N ALA A 106 5.10 -28.51 -4.88
CA ALA A 106 3.76 -28.93 -5.29
C ALA A 106 2.87 -29.16 -4.05
N MET A 107 1.73 -28.47 -3.98
CA MET A 107 0.72 -28.67 -2.92
C MET A 107 -0.01 -30.00 -3.10
N THR A 108 -0.30 -30.69 -2.00
CA THR A 108 -1.17 -31.87 -2.03
C THR A 108 -2.63 -31.47 -2.27
N ARG A 109 -3.49 -32.44 -2.63
CA ARG A 109 -4.92 -32.18 -2.84
C ARG A 109 -5.68 -31.79 -1.57
N THR A 110 -5.20 -32.21 -0.39
CA THR A 110 -5.81 -31.98 0.92
C THR A 110 -5.30 -30.71 1.62
N GLU A 111 -4.25 -30.08 1.09
CA GLU A 111 -3.64 -28.89 1.67
C GLU A 111 -4.52 -27.65 1.49
N LYS A 112 -4.77 -26.90 2.57
CA LYS A 112 -5.49 -25.62 2.53
C LYS A 112 -4.63 -24.56 1.83
N PHE A 113 -5.21 -23.85 0.87
CA PHE A 113 -4.53 -22.82 0.09
C PHE A 113 -5.48 -21.63 -0.19
N VAL A 114 -4.89 -20.52 -0.62
CA VAL A 114 -5.60 -19.35 -1.14
C VAL A 114 -5.08 -19.03 -2.56
N TRP A 115 -5.94 -18.56 -3.46
CA TRP A 115 -5.52 -18.03 -4.76
C TRP A 115 -5.23 -16.55 -4.62
N LEU A 116 -4.01 -16.11 -4.92
CA LEU A 116 -3.64 -14.68 -4.94
C LEU A 116 -3.31 -14.22 -6.36
N PRO A 117 -3.81 -13.05 -6.81
CA PRO A 117 -3.30 -12.37 -8.00
C PRO A 117 -1.83 -12.00 -7.84
N VAL A 118 -1.04 -12.14 -8.90
CA VAL A 118 0.39 -11.79 -8.85
C VAL A 118 0.58 -10.28 -8.72
N ALA A 119 -0.26 -9.48 -9.39
CA ALA A 119 -0.26 -8.03 -9.28
C ALA A 119 -0.46 -7.52 -7.85
N ALA A 120 -1.27 -8.21 -7.03
CA ALA A 120 -1.44 -7.85 -5.62
C ALA A 120 -0.12 -7.91 -4.82
N SER A 121 0.84 -8.76 -5.22
CA SER A 121 2.18 -8.79 -4.59
C SER A 121 3.15 -7.74 -5.12
N GLU A 122 2.82 -7.08 -6.23
CA GLU A 122 3.58 -6.00 -6.84
C GLU A 122 3.08 -4.63 -6.34
N ASP A 123 1.77 -4.52 -6.11
CA ASP A 123 1.09 -3.27 -5.72
C ASP A 123 0.96 -3.09 -4.20
N LEU A 124 0.87 -4.17 -3.42
CA LEU A 124 0.72 -4.11 -1.95
C LEU A 124 2.07 -4.30 -1.25
N THR A 125 2.27 -3.56 -0.15
CA THR A 125 3.39 -3.86 0.77
C THR A 125 3.27 -5.29 1.33
N PRO A 126 4.38 -5.96 1.73
CA PRO A 126 4.33 -7.34 2.17
C PRO A 126 3.33 -7.65 3.31
N ARG A 127 3.10 -6.68 4.20
CA ARG A 127 2.12 -6.80 5.29
C ARG A 127 0.68 -6.63 4.80
N GLN A 128 0.44 -5.69 3.88
CA GLN A 128 -0.86 -5.52 3.22
C GLN A 128 -1.20 -6.76 2.39
N LEU A 129 -0.25 -7.36 1.68
CA LEU A 129 -0.44 -8.63 0.96
C LEU A 129 -0.86 -9.77 1.90
N ARG A 130 -0.24 -9.89 3.09
CA ARG A 130 -0.68 -10.88 4.09
C ARG A 130 -2.10 -10.61 4.57
N ALA A 131 -2.46 -9.35 4.83
CA ALA A 131 -3.81 -8.98 5.24
C ALA A 131 -4.85 -9.31 4.14
N TYR A 132 -4.56 -8.94 2.89
CA TYR A 132 -5.35 -9.28 1.72
C TYR A 132 -5.53 -10.80 1.57
N ALA A 133 -4.47 -11.59 1.72
CA ALA A 133 -4.54 -13.05 1.63
C ALA A 133 -5.45 -13.68 2.70
N VAL A 134 -5.44 -13.15 3.93
CA VAL A 134 -6.37 -13.57 5.00
C VAL A 134 -7.81 -13.18 4.67
N ILE A 135 -8.03 -11.98 4.13
CA ILE A 135 -9.35 -11.50 3.72
C ILE A 135 -9.93 -12.36 2.58
N VAL A 136 -9.16 -12.60 1.52
CA VAL A 136 -9.57 -13.47 0.39
C VAL A 136 -9.93 -14.87 0.90
N PHE A 137 -9.10 -15.45 1.78
CA PHE A 137 -9.39 -16.76 2.36
C PHE A 137 -10.67 -16.74 3.20
N ALA A 138 -10.83 -15.76 4.09
CA ALA A 138 -12.01 -15.63 4.95
C ALA A 138 -13.30 -15.46 4.11
N GLU A 139 -13.27 -14.60 3.09
CA GLU A 139 -14.41 -14.39 2.17
C GLU A 139 -14.79 -15.67 1.43
N LYS A 140 -13.82 -16.38 0.82
CA LYS A 140 -14.10 -17.66 0.12
C LYS A 140 -14.58 -18.77 1.05
N MET A 141 -14.23 -18.72 2.33
CA MET A 141 -14.69 -19.68 3.35
C MET A 141 -15.98 -19.23 4.09
N GLY A 142 -16.54 -18.05 3.77
CA GLY A 142 -17.73 -17.51 4.46
C GLY A 142 -17.48 -17.09 5.92
N ILE A 143 -16.23 -16.84 6.31
CA ILE A 143 -15.84 -16.52 7.69
C ILE A 143 -16.03 -15.02 7.95
N ALA A 144 -16.82 -14.67 8.97
CA ALA A 144 -17.12 -13.29 9.37
C ALA A 144 -15.97 -12.61 10.13
N LEU A 145 -14.86 -12.38 9.42
CA LEU A 145 -13.58 -11.88 9.94
C LEU A 145 -13.70 -10.54 10.68
N THR A 146 -13.20 -10.51 11.91
CA THR A 146 -13.07 -9.28 12.73
C THR A 146 -11.67 -8.68 12.61
N LYS A 147 -11.53 -7.39 13.00
CA LYS A 147 -10.21 -6.73 13.08
C LYS A 147 -9.27 -7.39 14.11
N GLY A 148 -9.83 -7.98 15.17
CA GLY A 148 -9.06 -8.71 16.19
C GLY A 148 -8.50 -10.04 15.66
N GLU A 149 -9.32 -10.82 14.95
CA GLU A 149 -8.85 -12.05 14.30
C GLU A 149 -7.80 -11.76 13.24
N LEU A 150 -8.01 -10.75 12.39
CA LEU A 150 -7.02 -10.31 11.40
C LEU A 150 -5.69 -9.89 12.04
N ALA A 151 -5.74 -9.20 13.19
CA ALA A 151 -4.56 -8.85 13.96
C ALA A 151 -3.77 -10.08 14.45
N GLY A 152 -4.43 -11.22 14.67
CA GLY A 152 -3.78 -12.51 15.00
C GLY A 152 -2.85 -13.06 13.89
N TYR A 153 -3.15 -12.73 12.63
CA TYR A 153 -2.35 -13.10 11.45
C TYR A 153 -1.21 -12.12 11.15
N LEU A 154 -1.31 -10.88 11.63
CA LEU A 154 -0.34 -9.81 11.37
C LEU A 154 0.55 -9.62 12.60
N ARG A 155 1.86 -9.84 12.46
CA ARG A 155 2.77 -9.90 13.61
C ARG A 155 3.88 -8.84 13.54
N HIS A 156 4.30 -8.38 14.71
CA HIS A 156 5.53 -7.61 14.85
C HIS A 156 6.72 -8.51 14.46
N ARG A 157 7.66 -7.98 13.66
CA ARG A 157 8.82 -8.74 13.14
C ARG A 157 10.16 -8.33 13.79
N SER A 158 10.17 -7.26 14.57
CA SER A 158 11.37 -6.67 15.18
C SER A 158 11.04 -6.03 16.52
N GLY A 159 12.08 -5.76 17.32
CA GLY A 159 11.96 -5.14 18.64
C GLY A 159 11.40 -6.07 19.73
N LYS A 160 11.16 -5.50 20.92
CA LYS A 160 10.72 -6.22 22.15
C LYS A 160 9.39 -6.99 21.98
N LYS A 161 8.59 -6.71 20.94
CA LYS A 161 7.31 -7.37 20.62
C LYS A 161 7.39 -8.39 19.47
N ALA A 162 8.58 -8.69 18.94
CA ALA A 162 8.71 -9.60 17.80
C ALA A 162 7.99 -10.95 18.03
N GLY A 163 7.26 -11.43 17.01
CA GLY A 163 6.41 -12.63 17.08
C GLY A 163 5.01 -12.41 17.64
N GLN A 164 4.76 -11.32 18.39
CA GLN A 164 3.43 -11.01 18.93
C GLN A 164 2.49 -10.48 17.82
N PRO A 165 1.18 -10.77 17.90
CA PRO A 165 0.18 -10.15 17.02
C PRO A 165 0.14 -8.63 17.22
N ILE A 166 -0.22 -7.89 16.18
CA ILE A 166 -0.45 -6.44 16.29
C ILE A 166 -1.77 -6.15 17.00
N THR A 167 -2.07 -4.88 17.28
CA THR A 167 -3.37 -4.48 17.83
C THR A 167 -4.45 -4.46 16.75
N ALA A 168 -5.72 -4.63 17.14
CA ALA A 168 -6.86 -4.53 16.21
C ALA A 168 -6.97 -3.14 15.54
N ALA A 169 -6.44 -2.08 16.19
CA ALA A 169 -6.33 -0.75 15.61
C ALA A 169 -5.29 -0.72 14.46
N ALA A 170 -4.08 -1.22 14.70
CA ALA A 170 -3.04 -1.31 13.67
C ALA A 170 -3.41 -2.26 12.52
N ALA A 171 -4.16 -3.34 12.80
CA ALA A 171 -4.75 -4.17 11.75
C ALA A 171 -5.80 -3.40 10.94
N GLY A 172 -6.54 -2.49 11.57
CA GLY A 172 -7.42 -1.53 10.90
C GLY A 172 -6.67 -0.63 9.92
N GLU A 173 -5.57 -0.02 10.34
CA GLU A 173 -4.73 0.83 9.47
C GLU A 173 -4.16 0.06 8.26
N VAL A 174 -3.72 -1.19 8.47
CA VAL A 174 -3.28 -2.06 7.37
C VAL A 174 -4.42 -2.31 6.37
N VAL A 175 -5.63 -2.58 6.85
CA VAL A 175 -6.83 -2.75 6.01
C VAL A 175 -7.20 -1.47 5.27
N ASP A 176 -7.21 -0.33 5.97
CA ASP A 176 -7.49 0.98 5.36
C ASP A 176 -6.47 1.28 4.23
N GLY A 177 -5.22 0.81 4.38
CA GLY A 177 -4.21 0.85 3.31
C GLY A 177 -4.44 -0.13 2.15
N VAL A 178 -4.98 -1.34 2.39
CA VAL A 178 -5.40 -2.27 1.31
C VAL A 178 -6.62 -1.72 0.57
N GLU A 179 -7.52 -1.04 1.27
CA GLU A 179 -8.69 -0.34 0.71
C GLU A 179 -8.27 0.89 -0.12
N ALA A 180 -7.30 1.68 0.36
CA ALA A 180 -6.72 2.78 -0.41
C ALA A 180 -6.01 2.30 -1.69
N ALA A 181 -5.33 1.14 -1.63
CA ALA A 181 -4.78 0.44 -2.79
C ALA A 181 -5.84 -0.29 -3.65
N ARG A 182 -7.13 -0.17 -3.30
CA ARG A 182 -8.30 -0.72 -4.02
C ARG A 182 -8.36 -2.24 -4.16
N TRP A 183 -7.54 -2.97 -3.42
CA TRP A 183 -7.56 -4.45 -3.43
C TRP A 183 -8.68 -5.03 -2.56
N VAL A 184 -9.28 -4.24 -1.66
CA VAL A 184 -10.44 -4.61 -0.83
C VAL A 184 -11.42 -3.44 -0.77
N THR A 185 -12.73 -3.71 -0.71
CA THR A 185 -13.74 -2.75 -0.25
C THR A 185 -14.24 -3.14 1.15
N VAL A 186 -14.23 -2.19 2.08
CA VAL A 186 -14.67 -2.39 3.47
C VAL A 186 -16.06 -1.81 3.67
N GLN A 187 -17.08 -2.65 3.59
CA GLN A 187 -18.44 -2.25 3.94
C GLN A 187 -18.56 -2.14 5.47
N ARG A 188 -18.36 -0.93 5.99
CA ARG A 188 -18.32 -0.65 7.44
C ARG A 188 -19.70 -0.87 8.06
N ARG A 189 -19.77 -1.76 9.06
CA ARG A 189 -20.99 -2.18 9.78
C ARG A 189 -22.08 -2.88 8.96
N ALA A 190 -21.77 -3.34 7.74
CA ALA A 190 -22.73 -4.05 6.88
C ALA A 190 -22.77 -5.58 7.11
N GLY A 191 -21.87 -6.12 7.92
CA GLY A 191 -21.87 -7.53 8.31
C GLY A 191 -22.82 -7.84 9.47
N ALA A 192 -23.12 -9.12 9.67
CA ALA A 192 -23.92 -9.59 10.80
C ALA A 192 -23.40 -9.02 12.14
N GLN A 193 -24.32 -8.64 13.04
CA GLN A 193 -24.01 -7.97 14.32
C GLN A 193 -23.24 -6.62 14.16
N GLY A 194 -23.40 -5.92 13.03
CA GLY A 194 -22.74 -4.63 12.79
C GLY A 194 -21.22 -4.75 12.56
N ARG A 195 -20.73 -5.93 12.20
CA ARG A 195 -19.32 -6.18 11.84
C ARG A 195 -18.98 -5.53 10.49
N HIS A 196 -17.69 -5.36 10.21
CA HIS A 196 -17.24 -5.00 8.86
C HIS A 196 -17.44 -6.20 7.93
N ARG A 197 -17.92 -5.95 6.70
CA ARG A 197 -17.88 -6.94 5.62
C ARG A 197 -16.78 -6.52 4.64
N TYR A 198 -15.86 -7.43 4.37
CA TYR A 198 -14.78 -7.23 3.39
C TYR A 198 -15.18 -7.89 2.07
N ILE A 199 -14.84 -7.25 0.96
CA ILE A 199 -14.98 -7.78 -0.40
C ILE A 199 -13.61 -7.62 -1.05
N ALA A 200 -12.95 -8.73 -1.38
CA ALA A 200 -11.64 -8.71 -2.03
C ALA A 200 -11.78 -8.67 -3.56
N HIS A 201 -10.97 -7.81 -4.18
CA HIS A 201 -10.95 -7.65 -5.63
C HIS A 201 -9.87 -8.53 -6.25
N ASP A 202 -10.20 -9.16 -7.38
CA ASP A 202 -9.28 -10.01 -8.14
C ASP A 202 -8.40 -9.22 -9.13
N ILE A 203 -8.83 -8.00 -9.46
CA ILE A 203 -8.13 -6.99 -10.25
C ILE A 203 -8.39 -5.69 -9.50
N ALA A 204 -7.34 -4.91 -9.15
CA ALA A 204 -7.55 -3.58 -8.60
C ALA A 204 -8.36 -2.75 -9.61
N PRO A 205 -9.56 -2.25 -9.25
CA PRO A 205 -10.35 -1.43 -10.16
C PRO A 205 -9.56 -0.16 -10.45
N GLU A 206 -9.27 0.06 -11.74
CA GLU A 206 -8.51 1.21 -12.22
C GLU A 206 -9.06 2.50 -11.58
N ALA A 207 -8.17 3.47 -11.40
CA ALA A 207 -8.62 4.82 -11.14
C ALA A 207 -9.54 5.23 -12.28
N VAL A 208 -10.85 5.17 -12.04
CA VAL A 208 -11.82 6.04 -12.68
C VAL A 208 -11.32 7.43 -12.34
N VAL A 209 -10.46 7.94 -13.22
CA VAL A 209 -10.22 9.35 -13.37
C VAL A 209 -11.59 9.88 -13.74
N SER A 210 -12.28 10.44 -12.76
CA SER A 210 -13.48 11.23 -13.00
C SER A 210 -13.03 12.33 -13.94
N GLY A 211 -13.25 12.14 -15.24
CA GLY A 211 -12.89 13.11 -16.25
C GLY A 211 -13.53 14.42 -15.86
N GLY A 212 -12.73 15.48 -15.79
CA GLY A 212 -13.28 16.81 -15.58
C GLY A 212 -14.36 17.06 -16.61
N GLU A 213 -15.48 17.65 -16.17
CA GLU A 213 -16.52 18.09 -17.09
C GLU A 213 -15.89 18.97 -18.18
N PRO A 214 -16.27 18.80 -19.45
CA PRO A 214 -15.75 19.64 -20.52
C PRO A 214 -16.32 21.05 -20.35
N VAL A 215 -15.57 21.92 -19.67
CA VAL A 215 -15.83 23.36 -19.69
C VAL A 215 -15.63 23.81 -21.14
N ALA A 216 -16.72 24.31 -21.73
CA ALA A 216 -16.80 24.59 -23.16
C ALA A 216 -15.86 25.71 -23.63
N ASP A 217 -15.61 25.71 -24.93
CA ASP A 217 -14.88 26.74 -25.67
C ASP A 217 -15.20 28.17 -25.22
N SER A 218 -14.17 28.93 -24.88
CA SER A 218 -14.07 30.35 -25.25
C SER A 218 -12.63 30.87 -25.17
N VAL A 219 -12.33 31.71 -26.17
CA VAL A 219 -11.13 32.56 -26.36
C VAL A 219 -9.99 31.94 -27.18
N LEU A 220 -10.16 32.00 -28.50
CA LEU A 220 -9.09 32.23 -29.48
C LEU A 220 -9.06 33.73 -29.83
N LYS A 221 -7.84 34.28 -30.02
CA LYS A 221 -7.40 35.71 -30.15
C LYS A 221 -6.71 36.17 -28.85
N GLU A 222 -5.45 36.60 -28.80
CA GLU A 222 -4.37 36.89 -29.78
C GLU A 222 -3.09 36.13 -29.32
N VAL A 223 -1.99 35.92 -30.05
CA VAL A 223 -1.23 36.75 -31.02
C VAL A 223 -0.57 35.84 -32.06
N GLN A 224 -0.44 36.33 -33.30
CA GLN A 224 0.39 35.77 -34.37
C GLN A 224 1.45 36.83 -34.75
N GLU A 225 2.55 36.44 -35.44
CA GLU A 225 3.81 37.19 -35.59
C GLU A 225 4.67 37.13 -34.30
N VAL A 226 5.98 36.83 -34.29
CA VAL A 226 7.07 36.73 -35.30
C VAL A 226 7.87 35.44 -34.92
N GLN A 227 8.59 34.65 -35.75
CA GLN A 227 9.34 34.86 -37.00
C GLN A 227 9.47 33.56 -37.84
N GLU A 228 9.96 33.66 -39.08
CA GLU A 228 10.56 32.54 -39.85
C GLU A 228 12.05 32.81 -40.14
N VAL A 229 12.95 31.87 -39.81
CA VAL A 229 14.31 31.62 -40.38
C VAL A 229 14.73 30.23 -39.86
N GLN A 230 15.30 29.23 -40.56
CA GLN A 230 15.48 28.77 -41.94
C GLN A 230 16.20 27.39 -41.83
N GLU A 231 16.23 26.57 -42.90
CA GLU A 231 16.78 25.20 -43.02
C GLU A 231 18.29 25.06 -42.67
N GLY A 232 18.92 23.88 -42.46
CA GLY A 232 18.57 22.44 -42.55
C GLY A 232 19.55 21.60 -41.67
N ALA A 233 19.79 20.28 -41.79
CA ALA A 233 19.44 19.27 -42.80
C ALA A 233 19.52 17.80 -42.23
N GLU A 234 18.87 16.86 -42.94
CA GLU A 234 19.17 15.40 -43.12
C GLU A 234 19.60 14.44 -41.95
N GLN A 235 18.63 13.60 -41.51
CA GLN A 235 18.60 12.11 -41.34
C GLN A 235 19.88 11.21 -41.23
N PRO A 236 19.78 9.92 -40.81
CA PRO A 236 18.89 9.23 -39.83
C PRO A 236 19.62 8.18 -38.92
N ALA A 237 18.95 7.64 -37.86
CA ALA A 237 19.02 6.21 -37.43
C ALA A 237 18.29 5.85 -36.11
N GLU A 238 17.43 4.82 -36.18
CA GLU A 238 17.18 3.70 -35.23
C GLU A 238 17.23 3.86 -33.68
N GLY A 239 16.05 4.05 -33.08
CA GLY A 239 15.38 3.10 -32.14
C GLY A 239 16.04 2.57 -30.85
N ALA A 240 15.44 2.89 -29.69
CA ALA A 240 15.34 1.97 -28.53
C ALA A 240 14.26 2.37 -27.48
N ALA A 241 13.21 1.55 -27.38
CA ALA A 241 12.28 1.31 -26.25
C ALA A 241 12.17 2.30 -25.06
N ASP A 242 11.01 2.97 -24.96
CA ASP A 242 10.53 3.63 -23.73
C ASP A 242 10.28 2.62 -22.59
N GLY A 243 11.01 2.78 -21.49
CA GLY A 243 10.80 2.06 -20.24
C GLY A 243 9.99 2.87 -19.23
N ALA A 244 8.68 2.62 -19.13
CA ALA A 244 7.82 3.29 -18.16
C ALA A 244 8.31 3.07 -16.71
N ALA A 245 8.74 4.16 -16.05
CA ALA A 245 9.28 4.12 -14.70
C ALA A 245 8.17 4.09 -13.63
N CYS A 246 8.05 2.97 -12.91
CA CYS A 246 7.18 2.89 -11.73
C CYS A 246 7.72 3.76 -10.57
N PRO A 247 6.85 4.39 -9.76
CA PRO A 247 7.27 5.15 -8.58
C PRO A 247 7.82 4.22 -7.49
N LEU A 248 8.97 4.59 -6.93
CA LEU A 248 9.64 3.86 -5.85
C LEU A 248 8.87 4.05 -4.52
N VAL A 249 8.11 3.03 -4.10
CA VAL A 249 7.40 3.04 -2.82
C VAL A 249 8.40 2.96 -1.67
N GLY A 250 8.39 3.95 -0.77
CA GLY A 250 9.32 4.00 0.36
C GLY A 250 9.07 2.89 1.38
N GLU A 251 10.12 2.17 1.79
CA GLU A 251 10.11 1.23 2.92
C GLU A 251 9.90 2.00 4.26
N GLY A 252 8.65 2.37 4.54
CA GLY A 252 8.24 3.12 5.71
C GLY A 252 8.35 2.32 7.01
N SER A 253 9.54 2.29 7.60
CA SER A 253 9.70 1.92 9.01
C SER A 253 9.08 3.01 9.89
N GLY A 254 8.41 2.58 10.98
CA GLY A 254 7.45 3.41 11.71
C GLY A 254 7.98 4.66 12.43
N VAL A 255 7.03 5.47 12.89
CA VAL A 255 7.25 6.74 13.61
C VAL A 255 8.08 6.55 14.88
N ARG A 256 8.82 7.61 15.24
CA ARG A 256 9.81 7.69 16.32
C ARG A 256 9.22 7.41 17.70
N VAL A 257 9.86 6.51 18.45
CA VAL A 257 10.12 6.68 19.89
C VAL A 257 11.60 6.38 20.10
N GLY A 258 12.30 7.22 20.87
CA GLY A 258 13.75 7.12 21.01
C GLY A 258 14.18 6.05 22.02
N GLU A 259 15.04 5.14 21.59
CA GLU A 259 16.01 4.41 22.42
C GLU A 259 17.25 4.20 21.52
N GLY A 260 18.45 4.42 22.05
CA GLY A 260 19.69 4.44 21.26
C GLY A 260 20.37 3.08 21.08
N SER A 261 21.61 3.17 20.59
CA SER A 261 22.67 2.14 20.60
C SER A 261 22.74 1.04 19.52
N LEU A 262 23.78 1.21 18.70
CA LEU A 262 24.91 0.27 18.54
C LEU A 262 24.65 -1.21 18.22
N ALA A 263 24.81 -1.56 16.94
CA ALA A 263 25.22 -2.91 16.52
C ALA A 263 25.93 -2.94 15.15
N ASN A 264 27.04 -2.21 14.99
CA ASN A 264 28.02 -2.56 13.95
C ASN A 264 28.98 -3.62 14.53
N LYS A 265 28.72 -4.89 14.22
CA LYS A 265 29.75 -5.92 14.15
C LYS A 265 29.65 -6.61 12.81
N GLU A 266 30.40 -6.07 11.85
CA GLU A 266 30.83 -6.82 10.69
C GLU A 266 31.60 -8.05 11.19
N LEU A 267 31.19 -9.25 10.76
CA LEU A 267 31.99 -10.46 10.94
C LEU A 267 32.69 -10.80 9.62
N PRO A 268 33.90 -11.38 9.67
CA PRO A 268 34.82 -11.35 8.54
C PRO A 268 34.42 -12.29 7.41
N ARG A 269 35.04 -12.07 6.24
CA ARG A 269 35.22 -13.14 5.26
C ARG A 269 35.86 -14.34 5.94
N THR A 270 35.28 -15.52 5.75
CA THR A 270 35.99 -16.79 5.88
C THR A 270 36.42 -17.21 4.48
N ASP A 271 37.73 -17.26 4.25
CA ASP A 271 38.32 -17.89 3.08
C ASP A 271 38.16 -19.41 3.12
N SER A 272 38.53 -20.07 2.02
CA SER A 272 38.56 -21.53 1.85
C SER A 272 39.43 -22.24 2.90
N PRO A 273 39.18 -23.53 3.13
CA PRO A 273 40.18 -24.48 2.61
C PRO A 273 39.59 -25.65 1.81
N ASP A 274 40.32 -25.98 0.74
CA ASP A 274 40.68 -27.28 0.15
C ASP A 274 39.63 -28.36 -0.20
N ASP A 275 39.76 -28.81 -1.45
CA ASP A 275 39.29 -30.10 -1.96
C ASP A 275 40.05 -31.26 -1.28
N GLU A 276 39.33 -32.31 -0.89
CA GLU A 276 39.81 -33.70 -0.84
C GLU A 276 38.59 -34.64 -0.72
N GLY A 277 38.64 -35.83 -1.32
CA GLY A 277 37.63 -36.87 -1.13
C GLY A 277 36.54 -37.01 -2.22
N ALA A 278 36.87 -37.71 -3.31
CA ALA A 278 35.89 -38.33 -4.20
C ALA A 278 36.16 -39.84 -4.35
N LEU A 279 35.14 -40.65 -4.07
CA LEU A 279 35.08 -42.13 -4.24
C LEU A 279 35.99 -42.88 -3.22
N ILE A 280 35.70 -44.07 -2.70
CA ILE A 280 35.03 -45.27 -3.24
C ILE A 280 34.27 -46.01 -2.09
N SER A 281 33.23 -46.79 -2.43
CA SER A 281 32.73 -47.95 -1.63
C SER A 281 32.85 -49.22 -2.51
N PRO A 282 32.83 -50.49 -2.01
CA PRO A 282 32.34 -50.97 -0.70
C PRO A 282 33.12 -52.18 -0.07
N ALA A 283 32.52 -52.79 0.99
CA ALA A 283 32.37 -54.25 1.23
C ALA A 283 33.11 -54.95 2.42
N VAL A 284 32.36 -55.89 3.06
CA VAL A 284 32.73 -57.04 3.96
C VAL A 284 33.43 -56.71 5.31
N GLY A 285 33.07 -57.26 6.49
CA GLY A 285 31.99 -58.17 6.93
C GLY A 285 32.08 -58.50 8.46
N GLU A 286 31.07 -59.21 9.01
CA GLU A 286 31.06 -60.07 10.25
C GLU A 286 31.60 -59.49 11.60
N VAL A 287 30.83 -59.10 12.65
CA VAL A 287 29.91 -59.84 13.57
C VAL A 287 30.58 -61.02 14.33
N PRO A 288 30.37 -61.30 15.66
CA PRO A 288 30.06 -60.48 16.85
C PRO A 288 30.95 -60.81 18.10
N VAL A 289 30.79 -60.08 19.23
CA VAL A 289 30.95 -60.63 20.61
C VAL A 289 29.90 -59.99 21.55
N VAL A 290 29.33 -60.82 22.43
CA VAL A 290 28.30 -60.55 23.47
C VAL A 290 29.02 -60.61 24.85
N GLU A 291 28.68 -59.95 25.96
CA GLU A 291 27.53 -60.22 26.86
C GLU A 291 27.64 -59.36 28.16
N SER A 292 26.51 -58.91 28.73
CA SER A 292 26.25 -58.62 30.17
C SER A 292 27.05 -57.53 30.95
N ALA A 293 26.57 -56.91 32.05
CA ALA A 293 25.37 -57.16 32.89
C ALA A 293 24.76 -55.87 33.52
N ASP A 294 23.45 -55.91 33.81
CA ASP A 294 22.69 -55.43 34.99
C ASP A 294 23.21 -54.25 35.85
N ALA A 295 22.48 -53.14 36.09
CA ALA A 295 21.19 -52.93 36.76
C ALA A 295 21.25 -52.91 38.32
N VAL A 296 21.02 -51.73 38.92
CA VAL A 296 20.76 -51.52 40.37
C VAL A 296 19.75 -50.37 40.56
N GLU A 297 18.88 -50.49 41.57
CA GLU A 297 17.71 -49.64 41.84
C GLU A 297 17.98 -48.47 42.82
N ASN A 298 16.96 -47.62 43.02
CA ASN A 298 16.92 -46.56 44.06
C ASN A 298 16.87 -47.17 45.49
N PRO A 299 17.06 -46.34 46.53
CA PRO A 299 15.85 -45.94 47.27
C PRO A 299 15.79 -44.44 47.64
N ALA A 300 14.63 -44.03 48.16
CA ALA A 300 14.31 -42.68 48.61
C ALA A 300 14.41 -42.53 50.14
N ASP A 301 14.38 -41.29 50.61
CA ASP A 301 13.68 -40.77 51.82
C ASP A 301 14.20 -39.34 52.10
N GLU A 302 13.63 -38.51 52.97
CA GLU A 302 12.32 -37.83 53.05
C GLU A 302 12.51 -36.71 54.14
N VAL A 303 11.45 -36.01 54.57
CA VAL A 303 11.39 -35.17 55.79
C VAL A 303 12.01 -33.74 55.80
N ALA A 304 11.23 -32.80 55.26
CA ALA A 304 10.53 -31.69 55.97
C ALA A 304 11.22 -30.51 56.72
N ARG A 305 10.63 -29.32 56.46
CA ARG A 305 10.29 -28.17 57.36
C ARG A 305 11.39 -27.33 58.05
N SER A 306 11.33 -26.02 57.80
CA SER A 306 10.87 -25.04 58.80
C SER A 306 10.45 -23.70 58.17
N GLU A 307 9.62 -22.95 58.89
CA GLU A 307 9.14 -21.60 58.54
C GLU A 307 10.11 -20.51 59.06
N GLY A 308 10.03 -19.29 58.53
CA GLY A 308 10.83 -18.16 58.99
C GLY A 308 10.34 -16.81 58.44
N GLU A 309 9.64 -16.05 59.28
CA GLU A 309 9.21 -14.67 59.03
C GLU A 309 10.41 -13.71 58.87
N GLY A 310 10.25 -12.57 58.18
CA GLY A 310 11.34 -11.59 58.13
C GLY A 310 11.14 -10.33 57.28
N GLY A 311 10.37 -9.38 57.81
CA GLY A 311 10.70 -7.93 57.82
C GLY A 311 11.39 -7.26 56.62
N VAL A 312 10.58 -6.52 55.85
CA VAL A 312 10.78 -5.09 55.50
C VAL A 312 12.14 -4.46 55.86
N ALA A 313 12.89 -3.93 54.87
CA ALA A 313 13.30 -2.52 54.82
C ALA A 313 14.19 -2.14 53.61
N LEU A 314 13.95 -0.94 53.09
CA LEU A 314 14.80 -0.22 52.14
C LEU A 314 16.10 0.26 52.80
N ARG A 315 17.23 0.26 52.07
CA ARG A 315 18.15 1.42 52.02
C ARG A 315 18.89 1.50 50.68
N ALA A 316 18.98 2.72 50.16
CA ALA A 316 19.94 3.13 49.14
C ALA A 316 21.21 3.72 49.80
N GLY A 317 22.26 3.93 49.00
CA GLY A 317 23.59 4.36 49.42
C GLY A 317 24.63 3.31 48.99
N GLU A 318 25.30 3.45 47.85
CA GLU A 318 26.32 4.46 47.55
C GLU A 318 27.49 4.42 48.53
N ILE A 319 28.59 3.77 48.12
CA ILE A 319 29.98 4.11 48.46
C ILE A 319 30.85 3.62 47.30
N SER A 320 31.65 4.53 46.76
CA SER A 320 32.70 4.21 45.80
C SER A 320 33.98 3.82 46.56
N GLN A 321 34.64 2.72 46.21
CA GLN A 321 36.11 2.63 46.18
C GLN A 321 36.60 1.38 45.40
N PRO A 322 37.82 1.40 44.83
CA PRO A 322 38.26 0.42 43.84
C PRO A 322 38.96 -0.79 44.47
N SER A 323 38.59 -2.02 44.10
CA SER A 323 39.34 -3.22 44.48
C SER A 323 40.61 -3.37 43.64
N SER A 324 41.71 -3.67 44.31
CA SER A 324 43.04 -3.82 43.75
C SER A 324 43.22 -5.04 42.83
N LYS A 325 44.25 -4.92 41.99
CA LYS A 325 44.89 -5.92 41.14
C LYS A 325 44.76 -7.38 41.60
N ARG A 326 44.59 -8.28 40.63
CA ARG A 326 45.33 -9.54 40.61
C ARG A 326 46.02 -9.71 39.26
N ASP A 327 47.31 -10.01 39.31
CA ASP A 327 48.19 -10.04 38.16
C ASP A 327 47.91 -11.23 37.24
N GLY A 328 47.86 -10.96 35.94
CA GLY A 328 47.81 -11.96 34.87
C GLY A 328 48.87 -11.60 33.84
N GLU A 329 49.98 -12.33 33.81
CA GLU A 329 51.17 -11.95 33.06
C GLU A 329 51.01 -12.03 31.53
N LYS A 330 51.58 -11.01 30.88
CA LYS A 330 52.38 -11.10 29.65
C LYS A 330 51.78 -11.89 28.45
N ARG A 331 51.32 -11.12 27.45
CA ARG A 331 51.88 -11.23 26.08
C ARG A 331 51.86 -9.88 25.36
N SER A 332 52.97 -9.15 25.53
CA SER A 332 53.26 -7.92 24.78
C SER A 332 53.53 -8.25 23.31
N SER A 333 52.67 -7.79 22.41
CA SER A 333 52.99 -7.60 20.98
C SER A 333 52.95 -6.10 20.65
N LYS A 334 54.00 -5.40 21.06
CA LYS A 334 54.27 -3.99 20.75
C LYS A 334 55.04 -3.94 19.43
N GLY A 335 54.51 -3.27 18.40
CA GLY A 335 55.23 -3.05 17.14
C GLY A 335 54.39 -3.38 15.90
N GLY A 336 53.37 -2.57 15.63
CA GLY A 336 52.46 -2.78 14.50
C GLY A 336 51.67 -1.51 14.20
N GLY A 337 52.37 -0.38 14.04
CA GLY A 337 51.74 0.83 13.53
C GLY A 337 51.24 0.55 12.12
N SER A 338 49.93 0.37 11.96
CA SER A 338 49.30 0.13 10.67
C SER A 338 49.38 1.39 9.84
N ALA A 339 50.49 1.52 9.11
CA ALA A 339 50.61 2.46 8.00
C ALA A 339 49.36 2.29 7.14
N GLN A 340 48.56 3.35 7.05
CA GLN A 340 47.30 3.31 6.31
C GLN A 340 47.62 2.88 4.88
N SER A 341 47.06 1.73 4.46
CA SER A 341 47.23 1.14 3.14
C SER A 341 47.03 2.21 2.07
N SER A 342 48.15 2.75 1.57
CA SER A 342 48.15 3.91 0.68
C SER A 342 47.66 3.47 -0.68
N TYR A 343 46.39 3.77 -0.96
CA TYR A 343 45.65 3.34 -2.13
C TYR A 343 46.43 3.65 -3.42
N THR A 344 46.93 2.60 -4.07
CA THR A 344 47.83 2.66 -5.23
C THR A 344 47.08 2.68 -6.57
N GLY A 345 45.80 3.03 -6.56
CA GLY A 345 45.04 3.28 -7.79
C GLY A 345 45.31 4.68 -8.34
N PRO A 346 44.98 4.95 -9.62
CA PRO A 346 45.11 6.28 -10.20
C PRO A 346 44.38 7.32 -9.33
N GLN A 347 44.97 8.50 -9.17
CA GLN A 347 44.30 9.61 -8.51
C GLN A 347 43.04 9.96 -9.30
N LEU A 348 41.89 9.57 -8.75
CA LEU A 348 40.57 9.87 -9.32
C LEU A 348 40.28 11.36 -9.13
N ALA A 349 40.81 12.17 -10.04
CA ALA A 349 40.39 13.55 -10.24
C ALA A 349 38.87 13.57 -10.48
N MET A 350 38.17 14.53 -9.86
CA MET A 350 36.78 14.79 -10.23
C MET A 350 36.76 15.34 -11.66
N SER A 351 35.82 14.90 -12.49
CA SER A 351 35.61 15.53 -13.80
C SER A 351 35.22 16.99 -13.61
N ALA A 352 35.61 17.86 -14.55
CA ALA A 352 35.35 19.30 -14.48
C ALA A 352 33.85 19.61 -14.26
N GLU A 353 32.96 18.87 -14.92
CA GLU A 353 31.50 18.97 -14.77
C GLU A 353 31.00 18.62 -13.36
N ILE A 354 31.52 17.55 -12.74
CA ILE A 354 31.17 17.20 -11.36
C ILE A 354 31.68 18.29 -10.41
N TYR A 355 32.84 18.87 -10.70
CA TYR A 355 33.43 19.93 -9.89
C TYR A 355 32.65 21.25 -10.01
N SER A 356 32.18 21.64 -11.20
CA SER A 356 31.33 22.83 -11.39
C SER A 356 29.95 22.64 -10.77
N VAL A 357 29.34 21.44 -10.85
CA VAL A 357 28.08 21.15 -10.14
C VAL A 357 28.22 21.33 -8.62
N LEU A 358 29.41 21.11 -8.09
CA LEU A 358 29.72 21.24 -6.66
C LEU A 358 30.18 22.64 -6.24
N GLU A 359 30.25 23.62 -7.16
CA GLU A 359 30.68 25.01 -6.90
C GLU A 359 30.03 25.63 -5.65
N PRO A 360 28.69 25.54 -5.43
CA PRO A 360 28.07 26.15 -4.24
C PRO A 360 28.58 25.60 -2.90
N VAL A 361 29.29 24.47 -2.89
CA VAL A 361 29.76 23.76 -1.70
C VAL A 361 31.27 23.49 -1.70
N HIS A 362 32.07 24.17 -2.55
CA HIS A 362 33.53 24.02 -2.58
C HIS A 362 34.19 24.22 -1.20
N LEU A 363 33.80 25.25 -0.46
CA LEU A 363 34.27 25.50 0.93
C LEU A 363 33.97 24.36 1.91
N LEU A 364 32.93 23.55 1.65
CA LEU A 364 32.64 22.34 2.43
C LEU A 364 33.47 21.15 1.95
N LEU A 365 33.76 21.06 0.65
CA LEU A 365 34.58 20.01 0.05
C LEU A 365 36.06 20.12 0.47
N GLU A 366 36.60 21.33 0.58
CA GLU A 366 37.93 21.57 1.16
C GLU A 366 38.06 21.00 2.58
N ARG A 367 36.97 21.01 3.35
CA ARG A 367 36.88 20.43 4.69
C ARG A 367 36.66 18.90 4.69
N VAL A 368 36.51 18.25 3.53
CA VAL A 368 36.38 16.77 3.41
C VAL A 368 37.76 16.13 3.33
N ASN A 369 38.42 16.02 4.48
CA ASN A 369 39.78 15.45 4.61
C ASN A 369 39.90 13.96 4.19
N ASN A 370 38.79 13.27 3.87
CA ASN A 370 38.78 11.85 3.51
C ASN A 370 38.52 11.67 2.01
N GLY A 371 39.57 11.32 1.25
CA GLY A 371 39.50 11.08 -0.19
C GLY A 371 38.52 9.96 -0.61
N PHE A 372 38.19 8.99 0.26
CA PHE A 372 37.12 8.02 -0.02
C PHE A 372 35.73 8.69 -0.01
N VAL A 373 35.51 9.63 0.91
CA VAL A 373 34.24 10.38 0.99
C VAL A 373 34.12 11.36 -0.16
N ALA A 374 35.20 12.05 -0.54
CA ALA A 374 35.24 12.88 -1.75
C ALA A 374 34.91 12.07 -3.02
N ARG A 375 35.52 10.88 -3.20
CA ARG A 375 35.16 9.97 -4.31
C ARG A 375 33.70 9.50 -4.25
N LYS A 376 33.14 9.29 -3.05
CA LYS A 376 31.74 8.89 -2.89
C LYS A 376 30.78 10.04 -3.26
N ILE A 377 31.14 11.29 -2.95
CA ILE A 377 30.42 12.49 -3.39
C ILE A 377 30.43 12.60 -4.92
N ALA A 378 31.61 12.53 -5.54
CA ALA A 378 31.74 12.60 -6.99
C ALA A 378 30.94 11.49 -7.71
N ARG A 379 31.02 10.24 -7.22
CA ARG A 379 30.21 9.13 -7.76
C ARG A 379 28.71 9.34 -7.62
N GLU A 380 28.25 10.04 -6.58
CA GLU A 380 26.84 10.32 -6.38
C GLU A 380 26.34 11.44 -7.31
N VAL A 381 27.12 12.52 -7.48
CA VAL A 381 26.83 13.56 -8.48
C VAL A 381 26.80 12.97 -9.88
N GLY A 382 27.84 12.24 -10.29
CA GLY A 382 27.91 11.60 -11.60
C GLY A 382 26.78 10.59 -11.84
N ARG A 383 26.32 9.86 -10.80
CA ARG A 383 25.13 9.00 -10.92
C ARG A 383 23.88 9.81 -11.27
N GLN A 384 23.67 10.95 -10.63
CA GLN A 384 22.49 11.77 -10.85
C GLN A 384 22.51 12.46 -12.22
N LEU A 385 23.67 12.98 -12.66
CA LEU A 385 23.89 13.46 -14.03
C LEU A 385 23.58 12.36 -15.06
N ASN A 386 24.16 11.17 -14.89
CA ASN A 386 23.91 10.00 -15.76
C ASN A 386 22.44 9.49 -15.74
N THR A 387 21.61 9.94 -14.79
CA THR A 387 20.17 9.65 -14.73
C THR A 387 19.34 10.73 -15.46
N GLY A 388 19.99 11.66 -16.17
CA GLY A 388 19.35 12.77 -16.89
C GLY A 388 19.03 13.98 -16.01
N MET A 389 19.66 14.13 -14.85
CA MET A 389 19.47 15.33 -14.02
C MET A 389 20.34 16.47 -14.52
N ALA A 390 19.72 17.60 -14.87
CA ALA A 390 20.44 18.81 -15.31
C ALA A 390 21.43 19.31 -14.23
N PRO A 391 22.66 19.74 -14.59
CA PRO A 391 23.69 20.17 -13.65
C PRO A 391 23.29 21.41 -12.86
N GLU A 392 22.63 22.38 -13.47
CA GLU A 392 22.15 23.62 -12.84
C GLU A 392 21.13 23.32 -11.74
N ARG A 393 20.31 22.28 -11.95
CA ARG A 393 19.31 21.81 -10.98
C ARG A 393 19.97 21.18 -9.76
N LEU A 394 21.10 20.49 -9.94
CA LEU A 394 21.92 19.99 -8.83
C LEU A 394 22.61 21.15 -8.07
N GLN A 395 23.18 22.13 -8.78
CA GLN A 395 23.73 23.33 -8.16
C GLN A 395 22.68 24.06 -7.31
N HIS A 396 21.50 24.34 -7.86
CA HIS A 396 20.41 24.98 -7.11
C HIS A 396 19.96 24.18 -5.89
N ARG A 397 19.86 22.84 -5.99
CA ARG A 397 19.58 21.98 -4.84
C ARG A 397 20.62 22.17 -3.73
N LEU A 398 21.91 22.27 -4.08
CA LEU A 398 22.99 22.51 -3.13
C LEU A 398 22.92 23.91 -2.53
N THR A 399 22.80 24.96 -3.37
CA THR A 399 22.65 26.36 -2.95
C THR A 399 21.47 26.56 -2.01
N ALA A 400 20.27 26.09 -2.38
CA ALA A 400 19.04 26.24 -1.61
C ALA A 400 19.05 25.48 -0.26
N ARG A 401 19.94 24.48 -0.10
CA ARG A 401 20.14 23.76 1.16
C ARG A 401 21.24 24.36 2.01
N LEU A 402 22.31 24.86 1.39
CA LEU A 402 23.35 25.60 2.07
C LEU A 402 22.79 26.91 2.67
N ALA A 403 21.95 27.63 1.93
CA ALA A 403 21.28 28.84 2.40
C ALA A 403 20.37 28.63 3.64
N LYS A 404 20.01 27.38 3.97
CA LYS A 404 19.17 27.02 5.13
C LYS A 404 19.99 26.55 6.35
N VAL A 405 21.32 26.48 6.26
CA VAL A 405 22.19 25.92 7.31
C VAL A 405 23.46 26.75 7.44
N MET A 406 23.79 27.21 8.65
CA MET A 406 25.06 27.91 8.86
C MET A 406 26.24 26.96 8.66
N ILE A 407 27.27 27.40 7.92
CA ILE A 407 28.46 26.59 7.57
C ILE A 407 29.22 26.10 8.82
N SER A 408 29.12 26.84 9.92
CA SER A 408 29.61 26.49 11.26
C SER A 408 28.97 25.23 11.84
N ASP A 409 27.68 25.01 11.58
CA ASP A 409 26.88 23.97 12.22
C ASP A 409 27.10 22.60 11.55
N ILE A 410 27.66 22.61 10.34
CA ILE A 410 28.04 21.44 9.56
C ILE A 410 29.34 20.86 10.15
N ARG A 411 29.18 19.99 11.16
CA ARG A 411 30.29 19.27 11.82
C ARG A 411 31.00 18.26 10.92
N ASP A 412 30.26 17.60 10.02
CA ASP A 412 30.77 16.60 9.07
C ASP A 412 30.26 16.98 7.66
N PRO A 413 31.07 17.69 6.85
CA PRO A 413 30.66 18.14 5.53
C PRO A 413 30.43 16.98 4.57
N GLY A 414 31.19 15.89 4.68
CA GLY A 414 31.06 14.73 3.81
C GLY A 414 29.76 13.97 4.04
N ARG A 415 29.37 13.79 5.30
CA ARG A 415 28.08 13.20 5.67
C ARG A 415 26.91 14.13 5.39
N TRP A 416 27.08 15.45 5.54
CA TRP A 416 26.05 16.42 5.17
C TRP A 416 25.82 16.43 3.65
N LEU A 417 26.87 16.44 2.83
CA LEU A 417 26.73 16.38 1.37
C LEU A 417 26.02 15.10 0.91
N LEU A 418 26.50 13.94 1.36
CA LEU A 418 25.93 12.63 0.95
C LEU A 418 24.56 12.32 1.56
N GLY A 419 24.30 12.79 2.78
CA GLY A 419 23.10 12.44 3.55
C GLY A 419 22.01 13.50 3.52
N VAL A 420 22.35 14.77 3.30
CA VAL A 420 21.42 15.91 3.41
C VAL A 420 21.37 16.75 2.13
N ALA A 421 22.49 17.02 1.46
CA ALA A 421 22.54 17.99 0.36
C ALA A 421 22.28 17.40 -1.04
N LEU A 422 22.83 16.22 -1.35
CA LEU A 422 22.67 15.54 -2.64
C LEU A 422 21.38 14.73 -2.80
N PRO A 423 20.88 13.97 -1.79
CA PRO A 423 19.66 13.16 -1.94
C PRO A 423 18.45 14.04 -2.30
N ARG A 424 17.57 13.58 -3.19
CA ARG A 424 16.34 14.33 -3.47
C ARG A 424 15.37 14.23 -2.27
N TRP A 425 14.94 15.38 -1.75
CA TRP A 425 13.89 15.49 -0.72
C TRP A 425 12.72 16.29 -1.29
N GLY A 426 11.50 16.06 -0.81
CA GLY A 426 10.30 16.80 -1.20
C GLY A 426 9.04 15.91 -1.22
N CYS A 427 7.96 16.43 -1.80
CA CYS A 427 6.69 15.73 -1.99
C CYS A 427 6.69 14.72 -3.17
N GLY A 428 7.79 14.64 -3.93
CA GLY A 428 7.90 13.79 -5.13
C GLY A 428 7.58 14.51 -6.45
N TYR A 429 6.84 15.62 -6.43
CA TYR A 429 6.50 16.43 -7.62
C TYR A 429 7.73 16.77 -8.47
N GLN A 430 7.66 16.58 -9.79
CA GLN A 430 8.85 16.50 -10.65
C GLN A 430 9.76 17.73 -10.59
N ASP A 431 9.24 18.94 -10.42
CA ASP A 431 10.04 20.16 -10.27
C ASP A 431 10.29 20.59 -8.82
N CYS A 432 9.77 19.85 -7.83
CA CYS A 432 10.02 20.14 -6.42
C CYS A 432 11.41 19.63 -5.96
N GLU A 433 12.18 20.55 -5.40
CA GLU A 433 13.47 20.36 -4.74
C GLU A 433 13.40 20.87 -3.30
N ALA A 434 13.25 19.95 -2.34
CA ALA A 434 13.21 20.23 -0.90
C ALA A 434 12.24 21.36 -0.49
N GLY A 435 11.08 21.42 -1.15
CA GLY A 435 10.02 22.40 -0.88
C GLY A 435 10.09 23.69 -1.70
N ILE A 436 10.96 23.76 -2.70
CA ILE A 436 11.04 24.87 -3.68
C ILE A 436 10.83 24.29 -5.09
N ILE A 437 10.08 24.99 -5.94
CA ILE A 437 9.88 24.63 -7.34
C ILE A 437 11.07 25.15 -8.14
N TRP A 438 11.87 24.23 -8.71
CA TRP A 438 13.12 24.52 -9.41
C TRP A 438 12.99 25.62 -10.47
N ARG A 439 12.00 25.51 -11.37
CA ARG A 439 11.83 26.45 -12.49
C ARG A 439 11.46 27.87 -12.10
N THR A 440 10.85 28.08 -10.94
CA THR A 440 10.25 29.38 -10.54
C THR A 440 10.84 29.96 -9.25
N GLY A 441 11.56 29.15 -8.46
CA GLY A 441 12.00 29.52 -7.12
C GLY A 441 10.86 29.61 -6.08
N ALA A 442 9.60 29.38 -6.47
CA ALA A 442 8.45 29.48 -5.58
C ALA A 442 8.42 28.35 -4.53
N ALA A 443 7.76 28.59 -3.39
CA ALA A 443 7.52 27.53 -2.41
C ALA A 443 6.58 26.46 -3.01
N CYS A 444 6.92 25.19 -2.83
CA CYS A 444 6.07 24.08 -3.27
C CYS A 444 4.90 23.88 -2.30
N GLU A 445 3.68 24.16 -2.76
CA GLU A 445 2.43 24.08 -1.97
C GLU A 445 2.27 22.74 -1.26
N LEU A 446 2.38 21.61 -1.97
CA LEU A 446 2.34 20.25 -1.40
C LEU A 446 3.35 20.03 -0.24
N CYS A 447 4.53 20.67 -0.30
CA CYS A 447 5.50 20.60 0.79
C CYS A 447 5.13 21.53 1.95
N ALA A 448 4.56 22.71 1.67
CA ALA A 448 4.04 23.60 2.69
C ALA A 448 2.89 22.94 3.47
N GLU A 449 1.92 22.35 2.77
CA GLU A 449 0.84 21.54 3.36
C GLU A 449 1.39 20.39 4.21
N THR A 450 2.29 19.56 3.66
CA THR A 450 2.92 18.45 4.40
C THR A 450 3.64 18.94 5.67
N VAL A 451 4.24 20.12 5.66
CA VAL A 451 4.90 20.72 6.82
C VAL A 451 3.87 21.24 7.83
N GLN A 452 2.80 21.89 7.37
CA GLN A 452 1.67 22.34 8.19
C GLN A 452 0.98 21.15 8.86
N ASP A 453 0.69 20.06 8.14
CA ASP A 453 0.11 18.83 8.68
C ASP A 453 0.99 18.19 9.75
N ARG A 454 2.30 18.10 9.52
CA ARG A 454 3.27 17.60 10.51
C ARG A 454 3.45 18.53 11.70
N PHE A 455 3.19 19.81 11.55
CA PHE A 455 3.18 20.77 12.64
C PHE A 455 1.88 20.66 13.46
N ALA A 456 0.72 20.63 12.80
CA ALA A 456 -0.58 20.40 13.41
C ALA A 456 -0.65 19.04 14.12
N ALA A 457 -0.07 17.97 13.54
CA ALA A 457 0.04 16.66 14.19
C ALA A 457 0.84 16.73 15.50
N ARG A 458 2.02 17.38 15.50
CA ARG A 458 2.82 17.59 16.72
C ARG A 458 2.11 18.46 17.74
N GLN A 459 1.38 19.50 17.32
CA GLN A 459 0.55 20.29 18.24
C GLN A 459 -0.59 19.46 18.85
N ARG A 460 -1.26 18.59 18.07
CA ARG A 460 -2.28 17.66 18.59
C ARG A 460 -1.69 16.70 19.61
N GLU A 461 -0.50 16.15 19.34
CA GLU A 461 0.24 15.26 20.25
C GLU A 461 0.60 15.98 21.56
N GLN A 462 1.21 17.17 21.49
CA GLN A 462 1.52 18.00 22.66
C GLN A 462 0.28 18.38 23.49
N ARG A 463 -0.86 18.67 22.84
CA ARG A 463 -2.13 18.92 23.55
C ARG A 463 -2.60 17.68 24.30
N LEU A 464 -2.52 16.50 23.69
CA LEU A 464 -2.88 15.24 24.35
C LEU A 464 -1.97 14.92 25.55
N GLU A 465 -0.66 15.14 25.43
CA GLU A 465 0.30 15.02 26.54
C GLU A 465 -0.03 15.97 27.70
N GLN A 466 -0.53 17.17 27.40
CA GLN A 466 -0.97 18.17 28.37
C GLN A 466 -2.39 17.92 28.93
N GLY A 467 -3.08 16.87 28.49
CA GLY A 467 -4.47 16.59 28.88
C GLY A 467 -5.49 17.60 28.32
N LEU A 468 -5.16 18.26 27.21
CA LEU A 468 -6.01 19.20 26.48
C LEU A 468 -6.69 18.49 25.29
N CYS A 469 -7.83 19.03 24.84
CA CYS A 469 -8.49 18.56 23.64
C CYS A 469 -7.56 18.69 22.42
N PRO A 470 -7.37 17.65 21.59
CA PRO A 470 -6.47 17.72 20.44
C PRO A 470 -6.93 18.77 19.42
N GLN A 471 -8.24 18.95 19.25
CA GLN A 471 -8.82 19.84 18.24
C GLN A 471 -8.71 21.31 18.66
N HIS A 472 -9.25 21.66 19.82
CA HIS A 472 -9.41 23.06 20.26
C HIS A 472 -8.37 23.53 21.29
N GLY A 473 -7.62 22.62 21.91
CA GLY A 473 -6.63 22.97 22.96
C GLY A 473 -7.24 23.32 24.33
N THR A 474 -8.56 23.24 24.48
CA THR A 474 -9.27 23.46 25.74
C THR A 474 -9.32 22.19 26.60
N ARG A 475 -9.33 22.33 27.93
CA ARG A 475 -9.33 21.18 28.85
C ARG A 475 -10.67 20.43 28.76
N PRO A 476 -10.70 19.09 28.62
CA PRO A 476 -11.95 18.33 28.63
C PRO A 476 -12.69 18.48 29.96
N GLY A 477 -14.02 18.60 29.90
CA GLY A 477 -14.90 18.54 31.06
C GLY A 477 -15.18 17.11 31.52
N PRO A 478 -16.08 16.92 32.51
CA PRO A 478 -16.43 15.60 33.07
C PRO A 478 -16.98 14.61 32.03
N SER A 479 -17.53 15.10 30.91
CA SER A 479 -17.99 14.31 29.77
C SER A 479 -16.87 13.67 28.94
N GLY A 480 -15.60 13.99 29.22
CA GLY A 480 -14.45 13.61 28.39
C GLY A 480 -14.34 14.41 27.09
N ARG A 481 -15.11 15.48 26.92
CA ARG A 481 -15.08 16.40 25.77
C ARG A 481 -14.83 17.82 26.26
N CYS A 482 -14.20 18.67 25.45
CA CYS A 482 -14.20 20.11 25.74
C CYS A 482 -15.50 20.76 25.27
N THR A 483 -15.78 21.95 25.78
CA THR A 483 -16.94 22.79 25.44
C THR A 483 -17.08 22.99 23.93
N ASP A 484 -15.96 23.18 23.24
CA ASP A 484 -15.93 23.51 21.82
C ASP A 484 -16.24 22.28 20.95
N CYS A 485 -15.77 21.09 21.36
CA CYS A 485 -16.19 19.81 20.77
C CYS A 485 -17.70 19.54 20.98
N GLU A 486 -18.27 19.97 22.09
CA GLU A 486 -19.71 19.83 22.37
C GLU A 486 -20.53 20.81 21.53
N LEU A 487 -20.06 22.05 21.37
CA LEU A 487 -20.66 23.05 20.49
C LEU A 487 -20.58 22.61 19.01
N ASP A 488 -19.42 22.17 18.53
CA ASP A 488 -19.24 21.59 17.19
C ASP A 488 -20.16 20.38 16.94
N ALA A 489 -20.36 19.54 17.96
CA ALA A 489 -21.27 18.40 17.87
C ALA A 489 -22.73 18.84 17.79
N ALA A 490 -23.13 19.90 18.50
CA ALA A 490 -24.47 20.48 18.43
C ALA A 490 -24.72 21.19 17.09
N ILE A 491 -23.72 21.88 16.52
CA ILE A 491 -23.82 22.51 15.20
C ILE A 491 -23.94 21.44 14.09
N ARG A 492 -23.15 20.36 14.15
CA ARG A 492 -23.21 19.25 13.16
C ARG A 492 -24.44 18.36 13.32
N ARG A 493 -25.07 18.37 14.49
CA ARG A 493 -26.33 17.67 14.78
C ARG A 493 -27.29 18.68 15.40
N PRO A 494 -27.84 19.61 14.59
CA PRO A 494 -28.92 20.46 15.07
C PRO A 494 -29.98 19.54 15.66
N ALA A 495 -30.36 19.80 16.91
CA ALA A 495 -31.33 18.97 17.60
C ALA A 495 -32.56 18.86 16.69
N ARG A 496 -33.00 17.62 16.41
CA ARG A 496 -34.20 17.42 15.60
C ARG A 496 -35.32 18.17 16.30
N VAL A 497 -35.74 19.30 15.70
CA VAL A 497 -36.94 20.02 16.12
C VAL A 497 -38.03 18.95 16.19
N PRO A 498 -38.68 18.76 17.36
CA PRO A 498 -39.73 17.76 17.47
C PRO A 498 -40.73 18.00 16.35
N LEU A 499 -40.87 17.02 15.46
CA LEU A 499 -41.89 17.06 14.41
C LEU A 499 -43.22 17.37 15.11
N PRO A 500 -43.99 18.38 14.65
CA PRO A 500 -45.30 18.64 15.20
C PRO A 500 -46.07 17.34 15.20
N ARG A 501 -46.56 16.92 16.38
CA ARG A 501 -47.39 15.71 16.49
C ARG A 501 -48.53 15.83 15.49
N GLU A 502 -48.59 14.93 14.52
CA GLU A 502 -49.78 14.79 13.68
C GLU A 502 -50.96 14.52 14.61
N PRO A 503 -52.04 15.32 14.53
CA PRO A 503 -53.21 15.09 15.37
C PRO A 503 -53.87 13.78 14.93
N GLU A 504 -53.99 12.83 15.86
CA GLU A 504 -54.76 11.60 15.67
C GLU A 504 -56.23 11.95 15.44
N GLY A 505 -56.61 12.06 14.17
CA GLY A 505 -57.95 12.32 13.70
C GLY A 505 -58.18 11.67 12.35
N PRO A 506 -59.44 11.34 12.00
CA PRO A 506 -59.77 10.74 10.70
C PRO A 506 -59.24 11.63 9.57
N GLN A 507 -58.50 11.00 8.64
CA GLN A 507 -57.79 11.70 7.58
C GLN A 507 -58.73 12.62 6.81
N ARG A 508 -58.35 13.90 6.72
CA ARG A 508 -59.12 14.92 6.01
C ARG A 508 -58.50 15.15 4.63
N ALA A 509 -59.33 15.06 3.60
CA ALA A 509 -58.95 15.35 2.23
C ALA A 509 -59.86 16.45 1.65
N SER A 510 -59.53 16.94 0.46
CA SER A 510 -60.46 17.74 -0.35
C SER A 510 -61.20 16.82 -1.32
N CYS A 511 -62.49 17.05 -1.51
CA CYS A 511 -63.30 16.37 -2.52
C CYS A 511 -62.71 16.59 -3.92
N ALA A 512 -62.46 15.53 -4.67
CA ALA A 512 -61.90 15.64 -6.02
C ALA A 512 -62.80 16.38 -7.02
N GLY A 513 -64.13 16.36 -6.82
CA GLY A 513 -65.10 17.05 -7.69
C GLY A 513 -65.26 18.54 -7.40
N CYS A 514 -65.47 18.91 -6.13
CA CYS A 514 -65.82 20.29 -5.74
C CYS A 514 -64.86 20.97 -4.74
N GLY A 515 -63.73 20.31 -4.39
CA GLY A 515 -62.69 20.88 -3.53
C GLY A 515 -63.05 21.01 -2.04
N CYS A 516 -64.28 20.74 -1.62
CA CYS A 516 -64.69 20.90 -0.21
C CYS A 516 -63.96 19.91 0.71
N ARG A 517 -63.65 20.32 1.95
CA ARG A 517 -63.00 19.42 2.93
C ARG A 517 -63.95 18.30 3.35
N ILE A 518 -63.51 17.06 3.16
CA ILE A 518 -64.21 15.84 3.55
C ILE A 518 -63.40 15.04 4.57
N PHE A 519 -64.09 14.25 5.37
CA PHE A 519 -63.48 13.17 6.14
C PHE A 519 -63.43 11.92 5.26
N LEU A 520 -62.27 11.26 5.19
CA LEU A 520 -62.11 9.98 4.50
C LEU A 520 -62.69 8.85 5.37
N THR A 521 -64.01 8.69 5.32
CA THR A 521 -64.73 7.61 6.02
C THR A 521 -65.76 6.94 5.10
N GLY A 522 -65.91 5.62 5.22
CA GLY A 522 -66.74 4.81 4.32
C GLY A 522 -66.33 4.97 2.86
N ARG A 523 -67.30 4.99 1.93
CA ARG A 523 -67.07 5.14 0.48
C ARG A 523 -66.30 6.41 0.07
N ALA A 524 -66.13 7.40 0.96
CA ALA A 524 -65.28 8.56 0.68
C ALA A 524 -63.79 8.22 0.62
N ILE A 525 -63.37 7.12 1.27
CA ILE A 525 -62.00 6.59 1.20
C ILE A 525 -61.70 6.13 -0.23
N ASP A 526 -62.63 5.40 -0.84
CA ASP A 526 -62.43 4.78 -2.15
C ASP A 526 -62.63 5.78 -3.31
N THR A 527 -63.62 6.69 -3.19
CA THR A 527 -63.96 7.61 -4.29
C THR A 527 -63.26 8.97 -4.20
N GLY A 528 -62.77 9.39 -3.03
CA GLY A 528 -62.27 10.76 -2.82
C GLY A 528 -63.32 11.86 -3.03
N LEU A 529 -64.61 11.51 -3.13
CA LEU A 529 -65.72 12.43 -3.39
C LEU A 529 -66.57 12.66 -2.13
N CYS A 530 -67.01 13.91 -1.96
CA CYS A 530 -68.05 14.26 -1.00
C CYS A 530 -69.37 13.57 -1.37
N ARG A 531 -70.32 13.54 -0.42
CA ARG A 531 -71.59 12.86 -0.62
C ARG A 531 -72.35 13.35 -1.86
N LEU A 532 -72.43 14.67 -2.05
CA LEU A 532 -73.17 15.28 -3.17
C LEU A 532 -72.54 14.93 -4.52
N CYS A 533 -71.23 15.15 -4.70
CA CYS A 533 -70.55 14.79 -5.96
C CYS A 533 -70.56 13.28 -6.24
N ARG A 534 -70.74 12.44 -5.21
CA ARG A 534 -70.94 10.99 -5.38
C ARG A 534 -72.37 10.68 -5.83
N GLU A 535 -73.38 11.29 -5.22
CA GLU A 535 -74.78 11.16 -5.64
C GLU A 535 -74.98 11.68 -7.09
N GLU A 536 -74.27 12.75 -7.49
CA GLU A 536 -74.20 13.23 -8.88
C GLU A 536 -73.49 12.24 -9.82
N ALA A 537 -72.34 11.68 -9.42
CA ALA A 537 -71.62 10.69 -10.22
C ALA A 537 -72.41 9.37 -10.38
N ASP A 538 -73.06 8.90 -9.31
CA ASP A 538 -73.94 7.72 -9.33
C ASP A 538 -75.17 7.98 -10.21
N ALA A 539 -75.72 9.20 -10.23
CA ALA A 539 -76.83 9.58 -11.10
C ALA A 539 -76.42 9.67 -12.59
N LEU A 540 -75.22 10.15 -12.90
CA LEU A 540 -74.66 10.14 -14.25
C LEU A 540 -74.38 8.70 -14.73
N ALA A 541 -73.83 7.84 -13.87
CA ALA A 541 -73.60 6.43 -14.17
C ALA A 541 -74.91 5.63 -14.36
N ALA A 542 -76.00 6.04 -13.72
CA ALA A 542 -77.33 5.44 -13.91
C ALA A 542 -78.04 5.85 -15.21
N ALA A 543 -77.50 6.83 -15.96
CA ALA A 543 -78.14 7.41 -17.14
C ALA A 543 -77.58 6.92 -18.50
N GLU A 544 -76.50 6.11 -18.52
CA GLU A 544 -75.91 5.62 -19.76
C GLU A 544 -76.54 4.30 -20.28
N PRO A 545 -76.94 4.24 -21.57
CA PRO A 545 -77.31 2.99 -22.22
C PRO A 545 -76.08 2.22 -22.76
N ALA A 546 -75.96 0.96 -22.33
CA ALA A 546 -75.29 -0.17 -23.00
C ALA A 546 -74.01 0.08 -23.86
N ALA A 547 -72.85 -0.20 -23.25
CA ALA A 547 -71.64 -0.86 -23.81
C ALA A 547 -71.00 -0.36 -25.13
N PRO A 548 -69.65 -0.38 -25.21
CA PRO A 548 -69.07 -1.53 -25.93
C PRO A 548 -67.66 -2.02 -25.47
N ALA A 549 -67.40 -3.27 -25.89
CA ALA A 549 -66.13 -3.84 -26.35
C ALA A 549 -64.94 -4.09 -25.38
N ALA A 550 -64.42 -5.31 -25.48
CA ALA A 550 -63.17 -5.76 -24.87
C ALA A 550 -61.92 -5.18 -25.56
N PRO A 551 -60.76 -5.10 -24.88
CA PRO A 551 -59.52 -4.59 -25.47
C PRO A 551 -58.99 -5.51 -26.59
N SER A 552 -58.97 -4.98 -27.81
CA SER A 552 -58.39 -5.60 -28.99
C SER A 552 -56.87 -5.74 -28.88
N MET A 553 -56.33 -6.88 -29.36
CA MET A 553 -54.89 -7.14 -29.48
C MET A 553 -54.17 -6.05 -30.30
N PRO A 554 -52.92 -5.69 -29.97
CA PRO A 554 -52.17 -4.66 -30.71
C PRO A 554 -51.87 -5.12 -32.14
N GLY A 555 -52.34 -4.34 -33.11
CA GLY A 555 -52.17 -4.61 -34.54
C GLY A 555 -50.74 -4.45 -35.06
N THR A 556 -50.55 -4.79 -36.34
CA THR A 556 -49.34 -4.46 -37.10
C THR A 556 -49.24 -2.96 -37.37
N CYS A 557 -48.02 -2.47 -37.55
CA CYS A 557 -47.76 -1.06 -37.76
C CYS A 557 -48.34 -0.54 -39.09
N SER A 558 -49.02 0.60 -39.06
CA SER A 558 -49.67 1.21 -40.23
C SER A 558 -48.74 1.76 -41.33
N GLY A 559 -47.42 1.79 -41.09
CA GLY A 559 -46.47 2.50 -41.97
C GLY A 559 -46.57 4.03 -41.83
N ARG A 560 -45.75 4.77 -42.59
CA ARG A 560 -45.79 6.25 -42.62
C ARG A 560 -46.78 6.79 -43.65
N ASP A 561 -46.74 6.28 -44.89
CA ASP A 561 -47.51 6.85 -46.02
C ASP A 561 -48.13 5.77 -46.94
N GLY A 562 -48.59 4.64 -46.38
CA GLY A 562 -49.45 3.65 -47.07
C GLY A 562 -48.80 2.76 -48.15
N GLU A 563 -47.69 3.14 -48.77
CA GLU A 563 -47.14 2.41 -49.94
C GLU A 563 -46.35 1.13 -49.61
N VAL A 564 -45.87 0.95 -48.37
CA VAL A 564 -45.18 -0.30 -47.94
C VAL A 564 -45.68 -0.77 -46.56
N PRO A 565 -46.30 -1.96 -46.44
CA PRO A 565 -46.85 -2.45 -45.19
C PRO A 565 -45.75 -2.83 -44.18
N CYS A 566 -45.84 -2.32 -42.96
CA CYS A 566 -44.84 -2.58 -41.92
C CYS A 566 -45.22 -3.81 -41.08
N THR A 567 -44.46 -4.90 -41.22
CA THR A 567 -44.68 -6.16 -40.48
C THR A 567 -44.33 -6.10 -38.98
N ARG A 568 -43.81 -4.97 -38.48
CA ARG A 568 -43.47 -4.79 -37.06
C ARG A 568 -44.75 -4.53 -36.24
N ARG A 569 -44.81 -5.02 -35.01
CA ARG A 569 -45.92 -4.71 -34.08
C ARG A 569 -46.01 -3.22 -33.80
N ALA A 570 -47.24 -2.71 -33.73
CA ALA A 570 -47.53 -1.35 -33.27
C ALA A 570 -47.28 -1.23 -31.75
N LEU A 571 -47.11 0.00 -31.26
CA LEU A 571 -46.97 0.27 -29.83
C LEU A 571 -48.33 0.11 -29.12
N PRO A 572 -48.38 -0.23 -27.81
CA PRO A 572 -49.65 -0.51 -27.12
C PRO A 572 -50.70 0.62 -27.16
N THR A 573 -50.26 1.86 -27.39
CA THR A 573 -51.10 3.06 -27.41
C THR A 573 -51.14 3.79 -28.77
N ARG A 574 -50.48 3.27 -29.81
CA ARG A 574 -50.41 3.92 -31.15
C ARG A 574 -50.28 2.91 -32.28
N SER A 575 -50.85 3.22 -33.44
CA SER A 575 -50.81 2.39 -34.66
C SER A 575 -49.43 2.22 -35.32
N VAL A 576 -48.40 2.93 -34.86
CA VAL A 576 -47.04 2.89 -35.42
C VAL A 576 -46.05 2.15 -34.53
N CYS A 577 -45.05 1.51 -35.14
CA CYS A 577 -43.93 0.92 -34.42
C CYS A 577 -42.90 1.98 -34.02
N LEU A 578 -42.04 1.62 -33.07
CA LEU A 578 -41.05 2.52 -32.47
C LEU A 578 -40.14 3.20 -33.51
N THR A 579 -39.80 2.51 -34.60
CA THR A 579 -38.96 3.05 -35.69
C THR A 579 -39.67 4.14 -36.52
N HIS A 580 -40.95 3.94 -36.86
CA HIS A 580 -41.71 4.99 -37.54
C HIS A 580 -41.96 6.17 -36.60
N ARG A 581 -42.20 5.94 -35.30
CA ARG A 581 -42.35 7.05 -34.34
C ARG A 581 -41.07 7.89 -34.20
N SER A 582 -39.88 7.29 -34.24
CA SER A 582 -38.63 8.07 -34.29
C SER A 582 -38.47 8.87 -35.59
N GLN A 583 -39.02 8.40 -36.70
CA GLN A 583 -38.97 9.10 -37.99
C GLN A 583 -40.03 10.22 -38.11
N GLU A 584 -41.20 10.05 -37.49
CA GLU A 584 -42.20 11.13 -37.31
C GLU A 584 -41.56 12.30 -36.55
N LEU A 585 -41.01 12.02 -35.36
CA LEU A 585 -40.39 13.02 -34.49
C LEU A 585 -39.16 13.69 -35.13
N ALA A 586 -38.42 12.98 -36.00
CA ALA A 586 -37.32 13.56 -36.76
C ALA A 586 -37.77 14.39 -37.98
N GLY A 587 -39.04 14.27 -38.40
CA GLY A 587 -39.64 15.02 -39.51
C GLY A 587 -40.45 16.25 -39.09
N GLU A 588 -40.78 16.40 -37.81
CA GLU A 588 -41.47 17.59 -37.25
C GLU A 588 -40.52 18.78 -36.96
N VAL A 589 -39.27 18.74 -37.46
CA VAL A 589 -38.23 19.77 -37.26
C VAL A 589 -37.77 20.38 -38.60
N ALA A 590 -38.73 20.66 -39.49
CA ALA A 590 -38.53 21.36 -40.76
C ALA A 590 -39.57 22.48 -40.92
#